data_AF-A0A2W5YQ73-F1
#
_entry.id   AF-A0A2W5YQ73-F1
#
_cell.length_a   1.000
_cell.length_b   1.000
_cell.length_c   1.000
_cell.angle_alpha   90.00
_cell.angle_beta   90.00
_cell.angle_gamma   90.00
#
_symmetry.space_group_name_H-M   'P 1'
#
loop_
_entity.id
_entity.type
_entity.pdbx_description
1 polymer ?
#
loop_
_entity_poly.entity_id
_entity_poly.type
_entity_poly.pdbx_seq_one_letter_code
_entity_poly.pdbx_strand_id
1 'polypeptide(L)' 'MKKNKSVRKPGRAEYDFSPGERGRYARRFAQGTNVAILEPDVAKVFPNSKAVNISLRRIIRQQAAELAK' A
#
# COMPACT_ATOMS: atom_id res chain seq x y z
N MET A 1 45.72 -5.59 -21.11
CA MET A 1 44.31 -5.45 -20.69
C MET A 1 44.24 -5.36 -19.17
N LYS A 2 44.12 -4.17 -18.59
CA LYS A 2 43.97 -4.00 -17.13
C LYS A 2 42.48 -3.95 -16.81
N LYS A 3 41.98 -4.96 -16.07
CA LYS A 3 40.59 -5.02 -15.63
C LYS A 3 40.36 -3.94 -14.56
N ASN A 4 39.63 -2.89 -14.92
CA ASN A 4 39.19 -1.88 -13.96
C ASN A 4 38.11 -2.48 -13.05
N LYS A 5 38.49 -2.91 -11.84
CA LYS A 5 37.53 -3.16 -10.76
C LYS A 5 37.02 -1.79 -10.31
N SER A 6 35.79 -1.46 -10.66
CA SER A 6 35.08 -0.31 -10.08
C SER A 6 34.99 -0.53 -8.58
N VAL A 7 35.71 0.30 -7.82
CA VAL A 7 35.64 0.32 -6.36
C VAL A 7 34.23 0.75 -5.99
N ARG A 8 33.42 -0.21 -5.52
CA ARG A 8 32.09 0.09 -4.98
C ARG A 8 32.31 0.94 -3.73
N LYS A 9 31.89 2.20 -3.76
CA LYS A 9 31.86 3.04 -2.56
C LYS A 9 30.99 2.33 -1.52
N PRO A 10 31.50 2.05 -0.31
CA PRO A 10 30.65 1.49 0.73
C PRO A 10 29.53 2.49 1.04
N GLY A 11 28.32 1.97 1.24
CA GLY A 11 27.26 2.72 1.91
C GLY A 11 27.74 3.18 3.29
N ARG A 12 26.99 4.07 3.94
CA ARG A 12 27.36 4.50 5.30
C ARG A 12 27.51 3.27 6.20
N ALA A 13 28.52 3.29 7.08
CA ALA A 13 28.85 2.14 7.93
C ALA A 13 27.69 1.69 8.83
N GLU A 14 26.76 2.60 9.14
CA GLU A 14 25.54 2.30 9.89
C GLU A 14 24.52 1.42 9.14
N TYR A 15 24.64 1.25 7.82
CA TYR A 15 23.68 0.50 7.02
C TYR A 15 24.27 -0.79 6.44
N ASP A 16 23.94 -1.93 7.06
CA ASP A 16 24.15 -3.24 6.46
C ASP A 16 22.95 -3.64 5.58
N PHE A 17 23.12 -3.53 4.27
CA PHE A 17 22.12 -3.97 3.28
C PHE A 17 22.38 -5.41 2.78
N SER A 18 23.38 -6.12 3.32
CA SER A 18 23.65 -7.52 2.99
C SER A 18 22.46 -8.47 3.17
N PRO A 19 21.54 -8.28 4.15
CA PRO A 19 20.33 -9.12 4.26
C PRO A 19 19.19 -8.68 3.34
N GLY A 20 19.39 -7.68 2.47
CA GLY A 20 18.36 -7.15 1.59
C GLY A 20 17.98 -8.12 0.46
N GLU A 21 16.73 -8.56 0.42
CA GLU A 21 16.18 -9.35 -0.68
C GLU A 21 15.53 -8.44 -1.74
N ARG A 22 16.01 -8.53 -2.99
CA ARG A 22 15.41 -7.78 -4.12
C ARG A 22 13.98 -8.27 -4.36
N GLY A 23 13.02 -7.35 -4.32
CA GLY A 23 11.64 -7.66 -4.67
C GLY A 23 10.83 -8.37 -3.57
N ARG A 24 11.29 -8.35 -2.31
CA ARG A 24 10.59 -8.96 -1.15
C ARG A 24 9.08 -8.64 -1.07
N TYR A 25 8.69 -7.45 -1.54
CA TYR A 25 7.30 -7.00 -1.55
C TYR A 25 6.72 -6.79 -2.96
N ALA A 26 7.48 -7.09 -4.02
CA ALA A 26 7.06 -6.87 -5.40
C ALA A 26 5.78 -7.64 -5.75
N ARG A 27 5.66 -8.89 -5.28
CA ARG A 27 4.45 -9.70 -5.45
C ARG A 27 3.23 -9.11 -4.74
N ARG A 28 3.40 -8.56 -3.54
CA ARG A 28 2.32 -7.91 -2.77
C ARG A 28 1.88 -6.60 -3.42
N PHE A 29 2.82 -5.86 -3.97
CA PHE A 29 2.53 -4.63 -4.72
C PHE A 29 1.77 -4.93 -6.03
N ALA A 30 2.18 -5.97 -6.76
CA ALA A 30 1.55 -6.40 -8.00
C ALA A 30 0.11 -6.93 -7.83
N GLN A 31 -0.26 -7.41 -6.63
CA GLN A 31 -1.63 -7.80 -6.28
C GLN A 31 -2.59 -6.61 -6.15
N GLY A 32 -2.09 -5.40 -6.34
CA GLY A 32 -2.85 -4.17 -6.13
C GLY A 32 -2.69 -3.67 -4.70
N THR A 33 -2.87 -2.36 -4.54
CA THR A 33 -2.83 -1.73 -3.23
C THR A 33 -4.24 -1.66 -2.67
N ASN A 34 -4.45 -2.20 -1.47
CA ASN A 34 -5.74 -2.18 -0.76
C ASN A 34 -6.09 -0.79 -0.17
N VAL A 35 -5.46 0.29 -0.65
CA VAL A 35 -5.64 1.65 -0.11
C VAL A 35 -6.51 2.43 -1.07
N ALA A 36 -7.71 2.77 -0.62
CA ALA A 36 -8.59 3.72 -1.30
C ALA A 36 -8.35 5.11 -0.71
N ILE A 37 -7.96 6.06 -1.55
CA ILE A 37 -7.83 7.47 -1.18
C ILE A 37 -9.23 8.08 -1.25
N LEU A 38 -9.64 8.75 -0.18
CA LEU A 38 -10.89 9.51 -0.16
C LEU A 38 -10.64 10.92 -0.69
N GLU A 39 -11.61 11.46 -1.42
CA GLU A 39 -11.60 12.87 -1.78
C GLU A 39 -11.61 13.76 -0.53
N PRO A 40 -11.01 14.98 -0.57
CA PRO A 40 -10.81 15.81 0.60
C PRO A 40 -12.09 16.21 1.34
N ASP A 41 -13.19 16.38 0.62
CA ASP A 41 -14.51 16.67 1.16
C ASP A 41 -15.07 15.47 1.94
N VAL A 42 -14.96 14.26 1.38
CA VAL A 42 -15.39 13.02 2.03
C VAL A 42 -14.52 12.74 3.26
N ALA A 43 -13.21 12.94 3.16
CA ALA A 43 -12.28 12.75 4.26
C ALA A 43 -12.57 13.68 5.46
N LYS A 44 -13.08 14.91 5.22
CA LYS A 44 -13.49 15.84 6.30
C LYS A 44 -14.69 15.33 7.09
N VAL A 45 -15.58 14.56 6.47
CA VAL A 45 -16.79 14.01 7.11
C VAL A 45 -16.45 12.81 7.99
N PHE A 46 -15.43 12.03 7.64
CA PHE A 46 -15.09 10.79 8.34
C PHE A 46 -13.82 10.92 9.20
N PRO A 47 -13.92 10.76 10.53
CA PRO A 47 -12.76 10.92 11.42
C PRO A 47 -11.74 9.77 11.31
N ASN A 48 -12.15 8.59 10.81
CA ASN A 48 -11.27 7.43 10.62
C ASN A 48 -11.89 6.37 9.69
N SER A 49 -11.09 5.37 9.32
CA SER A 49 -11.47 4.25 8.47
C SER A 49 -12.60 3.37 9.04
N LYS A 50 -12.73 3.27 10.38
CA LYS A 50 -13.81 2.50 11.02
C LYS A 50 -15.17 3.14 10.69
N ALA A 51 -15.27 4.47 10.77
CA ALA A 51 -16.50 5.20 10.44
C ALA A 51 -16.89 5.02 8.96
N VAL A 52 -15.92 5.14 8.04
CA VAL A 52 -16.12 4.90 6.60
C VAL A 52 -16.68 3.50 6.35
N ASN A 53 -16.03 2.48 6.90
CA ASN A 53 -16.39 1.09 6.66
C ASN A 53 -17.77 0.73 7.22
N ILE A 54 -18.18 1.31 8.35
CA ILE A 54 -19.53 1.11 8.89
C ILE A 54 -20.57 1.68 7.92
N SER A 55 -20.37 2.91 7.43
CA SER A 55 -21.28 3.55 6.48
C SER A 55 -21.39 2.78 5.17
N LEU A 56 -20.26 2.38 4.57
CA LEU A 56 -20.27 1.61 3.33
C LEU A 56 -20.97 0.26 3.48
N ARG A 57 -20.78 -0.44 4.60
CA ARG A 57 -21.49 -1.70 4.87
C ARG A 57 -23.01 -1.51 4.97
N ARG A 58 -23.47 -0.37 5.50
CA ARG A 58 -24.90 -0.07 5.56
C ARG A 58 -25.48 0.10 4.15
N ILE A 59 -24.78 0.82 3.27
CA ILE A 59 -25.17 0.99 1.87
C ILE A 59 -25.22 -0.36 1.15
N ILE A 60 -24.18 -1.19 1.32
CA ILE A 60 -24.13 -2.54 0.72
C ILE A 60 -25.34 -3.37 1.14
N ARG A 61 -25.72 -3.36 2.42
CA ARG A 61 -26.90 -4.09 2.92
C ARG A 61 -28.21 -3.57 2.33
N GLN A 62 -28.34 -2.26 2.17
CA GLN A 62 -29.52 -1.65 1.56
C GLN A 62 -29.65 -2.06 0.09
N GLN A 63 -28.56 -1.95 -0.68
CA GLN A 63 -28.54 -2.34 -2.09
C GLN A 63 -28.75 -3.85 -2.28
N ALA A 64 -28.15 -4.68 -1.44
CA ALA A 64 -28.38 -6.12 -1.47
C ALA A 64 -29.86 -6.48 -1.22
N ALA A 65 -30.56 -5.74 -0.36
CA ALA A 65 -31.98 -5.92 -0.12
C ALA A 65 -32.86 -5.42 -1.27
N GLU A 66 -32.43 -4.38 -2.00
CA GLU A 66 -33.12 -3.89 -3.20
C GLU A 66 -32.99 -4.84 -4.39
N LEU A 67 -31.82 -5.46 -4.58
CA LEU A 67 -31.58 -6.42 -5.66
C LEU A 67 -32.24 -7.78 -5.43
N ALA A 68 -32.66 -8.07 -4.20
CA ALA A 68 -33.36 -9.29 -3.82
C ALA A 68 -34.89 -9.17 -3.88
N LYS A 69 -35.42 -8.01 -4.29
CA LYS A 69 -36.83 -7.77 -4.61
C LYS A 69 -37.07 -7.95 -6.10
#